data_AF-A0A6N7Z5X8-F1
#
_entry.id   AF-A0A6N7Z5X8-F1
#
_cell.length_a   1.000
_cell.length_b   1.000
_cell.length_c   1.000
_cell.angle_alpha   90.00
_cell.angle_beta   90.00
_cell.angle_gamma   90.00
#
_symmetry.space_group_name_H-M   'P 1'
#
loop_
_entity.id
_entity.type
_entity.pdbx_description
1 polymer ?
#
loop_
_entity_poly.entity_id
_entity_poly.type
_entity_poly.pdbx_seq_one_letter_code
_entity_poly.pdbx_strand_id
1 'polypeptide(L)'
;MAKPDAVFIYIGTYPTEAAARADYDVVKDLRAAGAVGTYDAAVVTKDDGGKVHVNKDETATRHGAWGGAAVGAVVGILFPPAVIGAAVVGAAVGGAGGHLWRGMSRADVKELGEIIDDGEAALVVVGESTLTRALDKAALKAEKHVAKELDVNPKDVDKAVREAAGDVS
;
A
#
# COMPACT_ATOMS: atom_id res chain seq x y z
N MET A 1 21.45 -4.02 1.43
CA MET A 1 21.16 -3.63 2.84
C MET A 1 20.08 -2.57 2.76
N ALA A 2 18.93 -2.78 3.41
CA ALA A 2 17.86 -1.80 3.44
C ALA A 2 18.38 -0.49 4.02
N LYS A 3 18.10 0.65 3.37
CA LYS A 3 18.48 1.95 3.92
C LYS A 3 17.64 2.19 5.19
N PRO A 4 18.25 2.70 6.27
CA PRO A 4 17.55 2.89 7.55
C PRO A 4 16.37 3.87 7.48
N ASP A 5 16.27 4.66 6.40
CA ASP A 5 15.24 5.67 6.17
C ASP A 5 14.51 5.47 4.82
N ALA A 6 14.22 4.22 4.43
CA ALA A 6 13.48 3.93 3.19
C ALA A 6 12.05 3.48 3.47
N VAL A 7 11.15 3.83 2.55
CA VAL A 7 9.79 3.31 2.49
C VAL A 7 9.79 1.94 1.80
N PHE A 8 8.98 1.03 2.29
CA PHE A 8 8.78 -0.30 1.76
C PHE A 8 7.31 -0.50 1.38
N ILE A 9 7.09 -1.15 0.24
CA ILE A 9 5.77 -1.58 -0.24
C ILE A 9 5.76 -3.10 -0.35
N TYR A 10 4.72 -3.72 0.19
CA TYR A 10 4.37 -5.11 -0.03
C TYR A 10 2.96 -5.21 -0.61
N ILE A 11 2.79 -6.02 -1.64
CA ILE A 11 1.49 -6.43 -2.14
C ILE A 11 1.47 -7.95 -2.19
N GLY A 12 0.58 -8.56 -1.42
CA GLY A 12 0.30 -9.99 -1.47
C GLY A 12 -1.07 -10.24 -2.08
N THR A 13 -1.17 -11.21 -2.98
CA THR A 13 -2.41 -11.63 -3.64
C THR A 13 -2.95 -12.90 -2.99
N TYR A 14 -4.27 -12.95 -2.84
CA TYR A 14 -4.98 -14.00 -2.12
C TYR A 14 -6.22 -14.43 -2.91
N PRO A 15 -6.62 -15.71 -2.80
CA PRO A 15 -7.78 -16.23 -3.51
C PRO A 15 -9.10 -15.69 -2.96
N THR A 16 -9.11 -15.15 -1.74
CA THR A 16 -10.31 -14.58 -1.12
C THR A 16 -9.95 -13.39 -0.25
N GLU A 17 -10.92 -12.49 -0.07
CA GLU A 17 -10.82 -11.39 0.88
C GLU A 17 -10.46 -11.91 2.28
N ALA A 18 -11.15 -12.93 2.77
CA ALA A 18 -10.92 -13.52 4.10
C ALA A 18 -9.47 -13.98 4.33
N ALA A 19 -8.81 -14.52 3.29
CA ALA A 19 -7.40 -14.90 3.37
C ALA A 19 -6.49 -13.67 3.47
N ALA A 20 -6.77 -12.61 2.72
CA ALA A 20 -6.06 -11.33 2.86
C ALA A 20 -6.28 -10.70 4.25
N ARG A 21 -7.51 -10.77 4.79
CA ARG A 21 -7.84 -10.27 6.14
C ARG A 21 -7.04 -11.01 7.22
N ALA A 22 -6.91 -12.32 7.10
CA ALA A 22 -6.14 -13.13 8.05
C ALA A 22 -4.68 -12.69 8.14
N ASP A 23 -4.04 -12.43 7.01
CA ASP A 23 -2.66 -11.94 6.98
C ASP A 23 -2.55 -10.47 7.40
N TYR A 24 -3.57 -9.67 7.11
CA TYR A 24 -3.65 -8.30 7.60
C TYR A 24 -3.71 -8.25 9.13
N ASP A 25 -4.43 -9.17 9.77
CA ASP A 25 -4.43 -9.31 11.23
C ASP A 25 -3.06 -9.72 11.78
N VAL A 26 -2.28 -10.53 11.05
CA VAL A 26 -0.88 -10.81 11.40
C VAL A 26 -0.04 -9.52 11.39
N VAL A 27 -0.21 -8.64 10.41
CA VAL A 27 0.49 -7.34 10.36
C VAL A 27 0.10 -6.45 11.54
N LYS A 28 -1.18 -6.45 11.95
CA LYS A 28 -1.63 -5.76 13.16
C LYS A 28 -0.97 -6.31 14.42
N ASP A 29 -0.88 -7.62 14.56
CA ASP A 29 -0.27 -8.29 15.72
C ASP A 29 1.22 -7.97 15.82
N LEU A 30 1.95 -7.96 14.68
CA LEU A 30 3.35 -7.53 14.64
C LEU A 30 3.52 -6.10 15.18
N ARG A 31 2.59 -5.20 14.87
CA ARG A 31 2.63 -3.83 15.40
C ARG A 31 2.29 -3.77 16.88
N ALA A 32 1.27 -4.51 17.31
CA ALA A 32 0.89 -4.60 18.72
C ALA A 32 2.04 -5.14 19.58
N ALA A 33 2.84 -6.06 19.04
CA ALA A 33 4.04 -6.60 19.67
C ALA A 33 5.27 -5.65 19.59
N GLY A 34 5.16 -4.50 18.92
CA GLY A 34 6.27 -3.56 18.73
C GLY A 34 7.36 -4.03 17.76
N ALA A 35 7.07 -5.07 16.95
CA ALA A 35 8.03 -5.64 16.00
C ALA A 35 8.19 -4.79 14.73
N VAL A 36 7.22 -3.90 14.45
CA VAL A 36 7.22 -3.00 13.28
C VAL A 36 6.91 -1.57 13.70
N GLY A 37 7.48 -0.61 12.96
CA GLY A 37 7.30 0.83 13.17
C GLY A 37 5.97 1.36 12.62
N THR A 38 6.01 2.55 12.02
CA THR A 38 4.82 3.12 11.37
C THR A 38 4.55 2.38 10.07
N TYR A 39 3.29 2.01 9.85
CA TYR A 39 2.83 1.45 8.60
C TYR A 39 1.40 1.89 8.32
N ASP A 40 1.00 1.74 7.07
CA ASP A 40 -0.35 1.87 6.56
C ASP A 40 -0.64 0.62 5.72
N ALA A 41 -1.86 0.09 5.81
CA ALA A 41 -2.21 -1.13 5.09
C ALA A 41 -3.70 -1.18 4.79
N ALA A 42 -4.06 -1.84 3.69
CA ALA A 42 -5.43 -2.05 3.27
C ALA A 42 -5.58 -3.42 2.61
N VAL A 43 -6.74 -4.04 2.85
CA VAL A 43 -7.22 -5.13 2.02
C VAL A 43 -8.05 -4.56 0.88
N VAL A 44 -7.75 -5.04 -0.33
CA VAL A 44 -8.46 -4.68 -1.56
C VAL A 44 -9.00 -5.94 -2.22
N THR A 45 -10.12 -5.82 -2.93
CA THR A 45 -10.70 -6.90 -3.73
C THR A 45 -10.90 -6.42 -5.16
N LYS A 46 -10.64 -7.27 -6.14
CA LYS A 46 -10.95 -7.00 -7.54
C LYS A 46 -12.13 -7.86 -7.96
N ASP A 47 -13.24 -7.23 -8.33
CA ASP A 47 -14.43 -7.96 -8.77
C ASP A 47 -14.25 -8.56 -10.18
N ASP A 48 -15.16 -9.46 -10.57
CA ASP A 48 -15.18 -10.10 -11.90
C ASP A 48 -15.36 -9.10 -13.06
N GLY A 49 -15.71 -7.84 -12.75
CA GLY A 49 -15.79 -6.73 -13.70
C GLY A 49 -14.50 -5.91 -13.77
N GLY A 50 -13.43 -6.36 -13.11
CA GLY A 50 -12.12 -5.72 -13.04
C GLY A 50 -12.09 -4.47 -12.15
N LYS A 51 -13.12 -4.20 -11.34
CA LYS A 51 -13.15 -3.03 -10.46
C LYS A 51 -12.53 -3.37 -9.11
N VAL A 52 -11.69 -2.47 -8.64
CA VAL A 52 -11.03 -2.60 -7.33
C VAL A 52 -11.84 -1.87 -6.27
N HIS A 53 -12.09 -2.57 -5.16
CA HIS A 53 -12.77 -2.07 -3.97
C HIS A 53 -11.79 -2.08 -2.80
N VAL A 54 -11.77 -1.00 -2.03
CA VAL A 54 -10.95 -0.88 -0.81
C VAL A 54 -11.81 -1.17 0.40
N ASN A 55 -11.43 -2.16 1.20
CA ASN A 55 -12.13 -2.51 2.42
C ASN A 55 -11.73 -1.55 3.54
N LYS A 56 -12.54 -0.50 3.70
CA LYS A 56 -12.29 0.60 4.65
C LYS A 56 -12.23 0.14 6.11
N ASP A 57 -12.94 -0.93 6.46
CA ASP A 57 -12.93 -1.52 7.81
C ASP A 57 -11.58 -2.19 8.15
N GLU A 58 -10.74 -2.40 7.14
CA GLU A 58 -9.42 -3.02 7.24
C GLU A 58 -8.29 -2.11 6.80
N THR A 59 -8.52 -0.80 6.87
CA THR A 59 -7.40 0.14 6.80
C THR A 59 -6.76 0.23 8.19
N ALA A 60 -5.52 -0.24 8.35
CA ALA A 60 -4.84 -0.24 9.66
C ALA A 60 -4.50 1.20 10.04
N THR A 61 -5.37 1.78 10.84
CA THR A 61 -5.40 3.20 11.20
C THR A 61 -5.36 3.33 12.71
N ARG A 62 -4.25 3.02 13.36
CA ARG A 62 -4.11 3.33 14.80
C ARG A 62 -2.71 3.83 15.15
N HIS A 63 -2.67 5.14 15.40
CA HIS A 63 -1.53 5.95 15.89
C HIS A 63 -0.34 6.04 14.92
N GLY A 64 -0.46 6.96 13.95
CA GLY A 64 0.61 7.39 13.06
C GLY A 64 0.12 8.51 12.16
N ALA A 65 1.04 9.23 11.52
CA ALA A 65 0.69 10.40 10.72
C ALA A 65 0.23 10.08 9.28
N TRP A 66 0.20 8.80 8.90
CA TRP A 66 -0.10 8.34 7.54
C TRP A 66 -1.56 8.02 7.24
N GLY A 67 -2.46 7.97 8.23
CA GLY A 67 -3.92 8.14 8.08
C GLY A 67 -4.67 7.42 6.94
N GLY A 68 -4.16 6.33 6.36
CA GLY A 68 -4.73 5.71 5.14
C GLY A 68 -4.30 6.37 3.82
N ALA A 69 -3.56 7.48 3.88
CA ALA A 69 -3.15 8.26 2.72
C ALA A 69 -2.02 7.59 1.94
N ALA A 70 -1.09 6.90 2.62
CA ALA A 70 0.01 6.23 1.96
C ALA A 70 -0.48 5.01 1.17
N VAL A 71 -1.27 4.15 1.81
CA VAL A 71 -1.85 2.99 1.12
C VAL A 71 -2.91 3.42 0.11
N GLY A 72 -3.71 4.45 0.41
CA GLY A 72 -4.68 5.03 -0.54
C GLY A 72 -4.02 5.61 -1.79
N ALA A 73 -2.86 6.26 -1.65
CA ALA A 73 -2.06 6.72 -2.78
C ALA A 73 -1.48 5.55 -3.59
N VAL A 74 -1.08 4.45 -2.93
CA VAL A 74 -0.64 3.25 -3.63
C VAL A 74 -1.79 2.67 -4.47
N VAL A 75 -2.92 2.40 -3.82
CA VAL A 75 -4.10 1.80 -4.45
C VAL A 75 -4.65 2.68 -5.57
N GLY A 76 -4.78 3.99 -5.36
CA GLY A 76 -5.36 4.90 -6.36
C GLY A 76 -4.54 5.04 -7.64
N ILE A 77 -3.24 4.75 -7.58
CA ILE A 77 -2.33 4.82 -8.73
C ILE A 77 -2.20 3.48 -9.44
N LEU A 78 -2.19 2.36 -8.69
CA LEU A 78 -2.21 1.02 -9.27
C LEU A 78 -3.56 0.67 -9.89
N PHE A 79 -4.64 1.16 -9.28
CA PHE A 79 -6.00 0.82 -9.65
C PHE A 79 -6.84 2.09 -9.87
N PRO A 80 -6.49 2.91 -10.88
CA PRO A 80 -7.24 4.13 -11.15
C PRO A 80 -8.70 3.80 -11.50
N PRO A 81 -9.68 4.62 -11.09
CA PRO A 81 -11.07 4.40 -11.43
C PRO A 81 -11.25 4.28 -12.95
N ALA A 82 -11.89 3.21 -13.43
CA ALA A 82 -12.10 2.94 -14.85
C ALA A 82 -12.84 4.07 -15.62
N VAL A 83 -13.47 5.00 -14.90
CA VAL A 83 -14.18 6.17 -15.44
C VAL A 83 -13.22 7.27 -15.89
N ILE A 84 -11.99 7.26 -15.37
CA ILE A 84 -10.96 8.25 -15.67
C ILE A 84 -10.13 7.72 -16.84
N GLY A 85 -10.42 8.18 -18.06
CA GLY A 85 -9.65 7.79 -19.25
C GLY A 85 -8.14 7.96 -19.04
N ALA A 86 -7.32 7.12 -19.70
CA ALA A 86 -5.87 7.00 -19.50
C ALA A 86 -5.08 8.33 -19.50
N ALA A 87 -5.63 9.40 -20.10
CA ALA A 87 -5.06 10.74 -20.12
C ALA A 87 -5.08 11.49 -18.77
N VAL A 88 -5.94 11.10 -17.81
CA VAL A 88 -6.12 11.82 -16.53
C VAL A 88 -5.46 11.12 -15.34
N VAL A 89 -5.02 9.86 -15.49
CA VAL A 89 -4.25 9.14 -14.44
C VAL A 89 -2.98 9.89 -14.04
N GLY A 90 -2.41 10.71 -14.93
CA GLY A 90 -1.28 11.58 -14.62
C GLY A 90 -1.59 12.77 -13.69
N ALA A 91 -2.86 13.17 -13.54
CA ALA A 91 -3.28 14.36 -12.77
C ALA A 91 -3.91 14.03 -11.41
N ALA A 92 -4.38 12.79 -11.20
CA ALA A 92 -4.91 12.34 -9.91
C ALA A 92 -3.82 12.13 -8.83
N VAL A 93 -2.55 12.21 -9.23
CA VAL A 93 -1.40 12.21 -8.32
C VAL A 93 -1.24 13.63 -7.74
N GLY A 94 -2.13 14.02 -6.83
CA GLY A 94 -1.93 15.20 -5.98
C GLY A 94 -0.66 15.07 -5.11
N GLY A 95 -0.20 16.17 -4.51
CA GLY A 95 1.14 16.33 -3.90
C GLY A 95 1.65 15.20 -2.99
N ALA A 96 0.76 14.44 -2.33
CA ALA A 96 1.11 13.28 -1.52
C ALA A 96 1.50 12.03 -2.31
N GLY A 97 0.81 11.72 -3.41
CA GLY A 97 1.12 10.57 -4.25
C GLY A 97 2.45 10.75 -5.01
N GLY A 98 2.73 11.95 -5.49
CA GLY A 98 3.89 12.22 -6.35
C GLY A 98 5.23 11.92 -5.68
N HIS A 99 5.34 12.17 -4.37
CA HIS A 99 6.54 11.88 -3.60
C HIS A 99 6.78 10.40 -3.37
N LEU A 100 5.72 9.61 -3.15
CA LEU A 100 5.83 8.17 -2.94
C LEU A 100 6.32 7.46 -4.21
N TRP A 101 5.83 7.88 -5.38
CA TRP A 101 6.15 7.22 -6.65
C TRP A 101 7.43 7.72 -7.32
N ARG A 102 8.08 8.79 -6.83
CA ARG A 102 9.40 9.22 -7.34
C ARG A 102 10.47 8.13 -7.21
N GLY A 103 10.31 7.22 -6.25
CA GLY A 103 11.22 6.10 -6.04
C GLY A 103 10.93 4.87 -6.91
N MET A 104 9.90 4.88 -7.75
CA MET A 104 9.43 3.69 -8.46
C MET A 104 9.51 3.83 -9.98
N SER A 105 9.94 2.76 -10.67
CA SER A 105 9.95 2.73 -12.13
C SER A 105 8.55 2.49 -12.70
N ARG A 106 8.28 2.90 -13.95
CA ARG A 106 7.03 2.56 -14.66
C ARG A 106 6.81 1.04 -14.74
N ALA A 107 7.88 0.27 -14.81
CA ALA A 107 7.82 -1.19 -14.86
C ALA A 107 7.34 -1.75 -13.51
N ASP A 108 7.86 -1.23 -12.40
CA ASP A 108 7.40 -1.63 -11.06
C ASP A 108 5.92 -1.25 -10.84
N VAL A 109 5.50 -0.06 -11.26
CA VAL A 109 4.08 0.35 -11.18
C VAL A 109 3.19 -0.62 -11.96
N LYS A 110 3.61 -1.00 -13.16
CA LYS A 110 2.89 -1.95 -14.00
C LYS A 110 2.83 -3.35 -13.34
N GLU A 111 3.97 -3.83 -12.86
CA GLU A 111 4.10 -5.11 -12.16
C GLU A 111 3.17 -5.18 -10.94
N LEU A 112 3.13 -4.12 -10.12
CA LEU A 112 2.26 -4.04 -8.96
C LEU A 112 0.77 -3.92 -9.32
N GLY A 113 0.44 -3.26 -10.43
CA GLY A 113 -0.94 -3.13 -10.90
C GLY A 113 -1.50 -4.41 -11.52
N GLU A 114 -0.64 -5.28 -12.06
CA GLU A 114 -1.01 -6.55 -12.70
C GLU A 114 -0.98 -7.75 -11.73
N ILE A 115 -0.60 -7.55 -10.45
CA ILE A 115 -0.42 -8.65 -9.48
C ILE A 115 -1.74 -9.30 -9.02
N ILE A 116 -2.86 -8.57 -9.16
CA ILE A 116 -4.20 -9.00 -8.74
C ILE A 116 -5.10 -9.21 -9.95
N ASP A 117 -5.56 -10.44 -10.10
CA ASP A 117 -6.50 -10.88 -11.13
C ASP A 117 -7.95 -10.66 -10.68
N ASP A 118 -8.88 -10.76 -11.63
CA ASP A 118 -10.31 -10.61 -11.36
C ASP A 118 -10.79 -11.75 -10.43
N GLY A 119 -11.58 -11.41 -9.41
CA GLY A 119 -12.05 -12.34 -8.39
C GLY A 119 -11.08 -12.56 -7.22
N GLU A 120 -9.86 -12.00 -7.27
CA GLU A 120 -8.87 -12.10 -6.20
C GLU A 120 -8.96 -10.93 -5.18
N ALA A 121 -8.23 -11.09 -4.08
CA ALA A 121 -7.98 -10.05 -3.09
C ALA A 121 -6.49 -9.75 -2.97
N ALA A 122 -6.13 -8.58 -2.46
CA ALA A 122 -4.76 -8.27 -2.10
C ALA A 122 -4.66 -7.57 -0.75
N LEU A 123 -3.56 -7.84 -0.04
CA LEU A 123 -3.10 -7.06 1.10
C LEU A 123 -2.00 -6.12 0.60
N VAL A 124 -2.25 -4.81 0.66
CA VAL A 124 -1.27 -3.77 0.36
C VAL A 124 -0.75 -3.21 1.67
N VAL A 125 0.56 -3.19 1.87
CA VAL A 125 1.22 -2.66 3.06
C VAL A 125 2.30 -1.67 2.65
N VAL A 126 2.28 -0.48 3.25
CA VAL A 126 3.28 0.58 3.07
C VAL A 126 3.87 0.91 4.44
N GLY A 127 5.19 0.81 4.61
CA GLY A 127 5.83 0.97 5.91
C GLY A 127 7.29 1.37 5.83
N GLU A 128 7.91 1.54 7.00
CA GLU A 128 9.37 1.67 7.10
C GLU A 128 10.07 0.34 6.74
N SER A 129 11.31 0.39 6.25
CA SER A 129 12.07 -0.82 5.83
C SER A 129 12.29 -1.88 6.93
N THR A 130 12.10 -1.54 8.20
CA THR A 130 12.08 -2.51 9.31
C THR A 130 10.92 -3.51 9.20
N LEU A 131 9.82 -3.11 8.56
CA LEU A 131 8.65 -3.93 8.28
C LEU A 131 9.00 -5.16 7.43
N THR A 132 9.88 -5.04 6.44
CA THR A 132 10.25 -6.13 5.53
C THR A 132 10.70 -7.37 6.31
N ARG A 133 11.60 -7.19 7.28
CA ARG A 133 12.12 -8.31 8.09
C ARG A 133 11.04 -8.96 8.95
N ALA A 134 10.05 -8.20 9.39
CA ALA A 134 8.96 -8.71 10.21
C ALA A 134 7.97 -9.51 9.36
N LEU A 135 7.63 -9.01 8.16
CA LEU A 135 6.77 -9.71 7.21
C LEU A 135 7.44 -11.00 6.70
N ASP A 136 8.74 -10.96 6.39
CA ASP A 136 9.51 -12.14 5.98
C ASP A 136 9.45 -13.25 7.06
N LYS A 137 9.52 -12.87 8.34
CA LYS A 137 9.43 -13.80 9.47
C LYS A 137 8.01 -14.29 9.73
N ALA A 138 7.02 -13.44 9.51
CA ALA A 138 5.61 -13.77 9.72
C ALA A 138 5.11 -14.83 8.72
N ALA A 139 5.81 -15.00 7.59
CA ALA A 139 5.50 -16.00 6.58
C ALA A 139 4.02 -15.94 6.14
N LEU A 140 3.64 -14.75 5.68
CA LEU A 140 2.35 -14.46 5.05
C LEU A 140 2.01 -15.52 3.99
N LYS A 141 0.72 -15.81 3.86
CA LYS A 141 0.09 -16.85 3.03
C LYS A 141 -0.30 -16.39 1.63
N ALA A 142 0.15 -15.22 1.20
CA ALA A 142 -0.06 -14.75 -0.17
C ALA A 142 0.41 -15.77 -1.21
N GLU A 143 -0.40 -16.04 -2.23
CA GLU A 143 -0.06 -16.96 -3.32
C GLU A 143 0.97 -16.34 -4.28
N LYS A 144 0.82 -15.04 -4.52
CA LYS A 144 1.75 -14.19 -5.27
C LYS A 144 2.08 -12.99 -4.39
N HIS A 145 3.32 -12.52 -4.37
CA HIS A 145 3.63 -11.26 -3.70
C HIS A 145 4.76 -10.51 -4.39
N VAL A 146 4.72 -9.18 -4.26
CA VAL A 146 5.80 -8.28 -4.66
C VAL A 146 6.16 -7.42 -3.46
N ALA A 147 7.47 -7.27 -3.24
CA ALA A 147 8.06 -6.49 -2.17
C ALA A 147 9.11 -5.54 -2.77
N LYS A 148 8.95 -4.23 -2.56
CA LYS A 148 9.83 -3.20 -3.13
C LYS A 148 10.23 -2.19 -2.07
N GLU A 149 11.53 -1.93 -1.99
CA GLU A 149 12.07 -0.79 -1.23
C GLU A 149 12.13 0.42 -2.17
N LEU A 150 11.59 1.54 -1.71
CA LEU A 150 11.60 2.82 -2.40
C LEU A 150 12.66 3.71 -1.76
N ASP A 151 13.45 4.39 -2.60
CA ASP A 151 14.43 5.39 -2.16
C ASP A 151 13.74 6.71 -1.80
N VAL A 152 12.81 6.64 -0.84
CA VAL A 152 11.97 7.74 -0.35
C VAL A 152 12.02 7.73 1.17
N ASN A 153 12.21 8.90 1.79
CA ASN A 153 12.21 9.01 3.23
C ASN A 153 10.77 8.95 3.79
N PRO A 154 10.49 8.11 4.80
CA PRO A 154 9.19 8.07 5.46
C PRO A 154 8.71 9.44 5.97
N LYS A 155 9.62 10.33 6.39
CA LYS A 155 9.29 11.69 6.84
C LYS A 155 8.82 12.61 5.71
N ASP A 156 9.31 12.38 4.50
CA ASP A 156 8.86 13.14 3.32
C ASP A 156 7.44 12.73 2.92
N VAL A 157 7.14 11.42 3.03
CA VAL A 157 5.77 10.91 2.85
C VAL A 157 4.84 11.49 3.92
N ASP A 158 5.26 11.47 5.19
CA ASP A 158 4.50 12.08 6.28
C ASP A 158 4.18 13.56 6.01
N LYS A 159 5.21 14.35 5.67
CA LYS A 159 5.04 15.75 5.36
C LYS A 159 4.06 15.98 4.20
N ALA A 160 4.22 15.24 3.11
CA ALA A 160 3.37 15.37 1.93
C ALA A 160 1.90 14.99 2.21
N VAL A 161 1.67 13.96 3.04
CA VAL A 161 0.33 13.58 3.50
C VAL A 161 -0.30 14.68 4.36
N ARG A 162 0.45 15.28 5.29
CA ARG A 162 -0.06 16.36 6.15
C ARG A 162 -0.37 17.63 5.37
N GLU A 163 0.48 18.03 4.43
CA GLU A 163 0.24 19.18 3.57
C GLU A 163 -1.04 18.98 2.75
N ALA A 164 -1.20 17.79 2.14
CA ALA A 164 -2.41 17.46 1.40
C ALA A 164 -3.68 17.42 2.27
N ALA A 165 -3.59 17.05 3.55
CA ALA A 165 -4.72 17.07 4.47
C ALA A 165 -5.06 18.49 4.98
N GLY A 166 -4.06 19.36 5.14
CA GLY A 166 -4.23 20.74 5.58
C GLY A 166 -4.86 21.65 4.52
N ASP A 167 -4.57 21.42 3.24
CA ASP A 167 -5.10 22.21 2.11
C ASP A 167 -6.60 21.96 1.83
N VAL A 168 -7.22 20.98 2.50
CA VAL A 168 -8.64 20.60 2.32
C VAL A 168 -9.56 21.25 3.38
N SER A 169 -9.01 22.12 4.25
CA SER A 169 -9.75 22.81 5.33
C SER A 169 -10.17 24.24 4.97
#